data_AF-A0A067G106-F1
#
_entry.id   AF-A0A067G106-F1
#
_cell.length_a   1.000
_cell.length_b   1.000
_cell.length_c   1.000
_cell.angle_alpha   90.00
_cell.angle_beta   90.00
_cell.angle_gamma   90.00
#
_symmetry.space_group_name_H-M   'P 1'
#
loop_
_entity.id
_entity.type
_entity.pdbx_description
1 polymer ?
#
loop_
_entity_poly.entity_id
_entity_poly.type
_entity_poly.pdbx_seq_one_letter_code
_entity_poly.pdbx_strand_id
1 'polypeptide(L)'
;MGTGTHYAVMSSYDYISQGLRTYNLDNTIDGLYIAPAFMDKLVVHITKNFMSLPNIKVPLILGIWGGKGQGKSFQCELVFAKMGINPIMMSAGELESGNAGEPAKLIRQRYREAADIIKKGKMCCLMINDLDAGAGRMGGTTQYTVNNQMVNATLMNIADNPTCVQLPGMYNKEENPRVPIIVTGNDFSTLYAPLIRDGRMEKFYWAPTREDRIGVCKGIFRNDNVADDDIVKLVDTFPGQSIDFFGALRARVYDDEVRKWISGVGVGSIGKSLVNSKEAAPTFEQPRMTMEKLLEYGNMIVQEQENVKRVQLADKYLSEAALGEANEDAIQSGNFYGKAAQQMNVPVPEGCTDPTAENFDPTARSDDGSCQYTL
;
A
#
# COMPACT_ATOMS: atom_id res chain seq x y z
N MET A 1 -25.76 9.20 31.79
CA MET A 1 -26.68 8.49 30.87
C MET A 1 -27.16 9.51 29.86
N GLY A 2 -26.91 9.46 28.56
CA GLY A 2 -26.18 8.55 27.68
C GLY A 2 -26.55 8.96 26.26
N THR A 3 -25.57 9.20 25.38
CA THR A 3 -25.75 9.27 23.92
C THR A 3 -24.38 9.17 23.26
N GLY A 4 -23.88 7.93 23.14
CA GLY A 4 -22.69 7.63 22.37
C GLY A 4 -23.07 7.04 21.01
N THR A 5 -23.33 7.87 20.01
CA THR A 5 -23.24 7.42 18.59
C THR A 5 -21.76 7.41 18.19
N HIS A 6 -20.95 6.66 18.95
CA HIS A 6 -19.54 6.49 18.66
C HIS A 6 -19.41 5.45 17.54
N TYR A 7 -19.15 5.95 16.33
CA TYR A 7 -18.43 5.29 15.24
C TYR A 7 -18.77 3.80 15.06
N ALA A 8 -19.87 3.50 14.37
CA ALA A 8 -20.16 2.14 13.93
C ALA A 8 -19.16 1.72 12.85
N VAL A 9 -18.00 1.20 13.28
CA VAL A 9 -17.11 0.43 12.43
C VAL A 9 -17.70 -0.96 12.34
N MET A 10 -18.18 -1.33 11.16
CA MET A 10 -18.74 -2.66 10.94
C MET A 10 -17.61 -3.60 10.52
N SER A 11 -17.30 -4.59 11.36
CA SER A 11 -16.36 -5.66 11.04
C SER A 11 -17.03 -6.71 10.16
N SER A 12 -16.26 -7.38 9.28
CA SER A 12 -16.72 -8.55 8.55
C SER A 12 -17.29 -9.65 9.47
N TYR A 13 -16.73 -9.81 10.66
CA TYR A 13 -17.23 -10.76 11.68
C TYR A 13 -18.60 -10.36 12.23
N ASP A 14 -18.79 -9.08 12.56
CA ASP A 14 -20.06 -8.57 13.08
C ASP A 14 -21.16 -8.68 12.03
N TYR A 15 -20.80 -8.49 10.75
CA TYR A 15 -21.69 -8.65 9.61
C TYR A 15 -22.26 -10.07 9.50
N ILE A 16 -21.42 -11.08 9.69
CA ILE A 16 -21.84 -12.49 9.68
C ILE A 16 -22.79 -12.77 10.86
N SER A 17 -22.54 -12.16 12.04
CA SER A 17 -23.31 -12.42 13.26
C SER A 17 -24.72 -11.79 13.29
N GLN A 18 -24.96 -10.67 12.59
CA GLN A 18 -26.20 -9.90 12.72
C GLN A 18 -27.33 -10.29 11.74
N GLY A 19 -27.10 -11.18 10.76
CA GLY A 19 -28.21 -11.59 9.88
C GLY A 19 -27.90 -12.52 8.71
N LEU A 20 -26.67 -13.03 8.57
CA LEU A 20 -26.22 -13.70 7.34
C LEU A 20 -26.40 -15.21 7.31
N ARG A 21 -27.10 -15.83 8.28
CA ARG A 21 -27.37 -17.28 8.23
C ARG A 21 -28.32 -17.71 7.09
N THR A 22 -28.82 -16.81 6.22
CA THR A 22 -29.94 -17.15 5.32
C THR A 22 -29.96 -16.44 3.95
N TYR A 23 -28.87 -15.85 3.46
CA TYR A 23 -28.85 -15.24 2.11
C TYR A 23 -27.97 -16.04 1.14
N ASN A 24 -28.61 -16.82 0.27
CA ASN A 24 -28.01 -17.63 -0.80
C ASN A 24 -27.63 -16.76 -2.01
N LEU A 25 -26.67 -15.86 -1.87
CA LEU A 25 -26.03 -15.26 -3.05
C LEU A 25 -24.98 -16.25 -3.56
N ASP A 26 -25.07 -16.62 -4.85
CA ASP A 26 -23.98 -17.36 -5.50
C ASP A 26 -22.72 -16.50 -5.40
N ASN A 27 -21.69 -17.02 -4.73
CA ASN A 27 -20.47 -16.30 -4.40
C ASN A 27 -19.27 -16.79 -5.22
N THR A 28 -19.52 -17.39 -6.39
CA THR A 28 -18.46 -17.86 -7.30
C THR A 28 -18.53 -17.16 -8.65
N ILE A 29 -17.39 -16.81 -9.25
CA ILE A 29 -17.32 -16.31 -10.64
C ILE A 29 -16.13 -16.93 -11.35
N ASP A 30 -16.36 -17.60 -12.48
CA ASP A 30 -15.33 -18.33 -13.23
C ASP A 30 -14.51 -19.32 -12.36
N GLY A 31 -15.09 -19.86 -11.28
CA GLY A 31 -14.37 -20.72 -10.33
C GLY A 31 -13.50 -19.96 -9.32
N LEU A 32 -13.59 -18.63 -9.25
CA LEU A 32 -13.00 -17.79 -8.21
C LEU A 32 -14.01 -17.56 -7.09
N TYR A 33 -13.54 -17.66 -5.85
CA TYR A 33 -14.35 -17.47 -4.65
C TYR A 33 -14.43 -15.99 -4.26
N ILE A 34 -15.65 -15.53 -4.01
CA ILE A 34 -15.94 -14.23 -3.42
C ILE A 34 -16.41 -14.47 -1.98
N ALA A 35 -15.87 -13.72 -1.04
CA ALA A 35 -16.32 -13.82 0.35
C ALA A 35 -17.75 -13.28 0.48
N PRO A 36 -18.73 -14.06 1.00
CA PRO A 36 -20.13 -13.67 1.05
C PRO A 36 -20.37 -12.34 1.77
N ALA A 37 -19.71 -12.13 2.91
CA ALA A 37 -19.82 -10.88 3.67
C ALA A 37 -19.28 -9.67 2.89
N PHE A 38 -18.20 -9.86 2.12
CA PHE A 38 -17.64 -8.81 1.27
C PHE A 38 -18.56 -8.50 0.10
N MET A 39 -19.04 -9.54 -0.58
CA MET A 39 -19.95 -9.43 -1.71
C MET A 39 -21.22 -8.69 -1.32
N ASP A 40 -21.87 -9.14 -0.25
CA ASP A 40 -23.13 -8.55 0.20
C ASP A 40 -22.93 -7.07 0.56
N LYS A 41 -21.87 -6.73 1.29
CA LYS A 41 -21.59 -5.34 1.65
C LYS A 41 -21.41 -4.44 0.42
N LEU A 42 -20.64 -4.90 -0.57
CA LEU A 42 -20.34 -4.14 -1.76
C LEU A 42 -21.55 -4.04 -2.70
N VAL A 43 -22.25 -5.15 -2.93
CA VAL A 43 -23.47 -5.21 -3.75
C VAL A 43 -24.55 -4.31 -3.16
N VAL A 44 -24.84 -4.44 -1.86
CA VAL A 44 -25.83 -3.59 -1.17
C VAL A 44 -25.44 -2.12 -1.25
N HIS A 45 -24.16 -1.76 -1.09
CA HIS A 45 -23.72 -0.37 -1.22
C HIS A 45 -23.97 0.20 -2.62
N ILE A 46 -23.60 -0.55 -3.67
CA ILE A 46 -23.79 -0.14 -5.06
C ILE A 46 -25.29 0.00 -5.35
N THR A 47 -26.08 -1.03 -5.06
CA THR A 47 -27.52 -1.05 -5.35
C THR A 47 -28.27 0.04 -4.61
N LYS A 48 -27.98 0.28 -3.31
CA LYS A 48 -28.59 1.39 -2.55
C LYS A 48 -28.39 2.75 -3.21
N ASN A 49 -27.25 2.96 -3.88
CA ASN A 49 -26.94 4.23 -4.55
C ASN A 49 -27.66 4.42 -5.90
N PHE A 50 -28.25 3.37 -6.46
CA PHE A 50 -29.11 3.41 -7.65
C PHE A 50 -30.61 3.41 -7.31
N MET A 51 -30.98 3.26 -6.04
CA MET A 51 -32.37 3.22 -5.58
C MET A 51 -32.79 4.52 -4.89
N SER A 52 -34.05 4.91 -5.04
CA SER A 52 -34.66 5.98 -4.27
C SER A 52 -35.31 5.40 -3.00
N LEU A 53 -34.59 5.42 -1.89
CA LEU A 53 -35.06 4.92 -0.60
C LEU A 53 -35.70 6.05 0.24
N PRO A 54 -36.88 5.84 0.84
CA PRO A 54 -37.54 6.88 1.62
C PRO A 54 -36.83 7.11 2.96
N ASN A 55 -36.68 8.38 3.34
CA ASN A 55 -36.26 8.83 4.68
C ASN A 55 -34.89 8.29 5.18
N ILE A 56 -33.96 8.00 4.28
CA ILE A 56 -32.60 7.58 4.64
C ILE A 56 -31.53 8.30 3.82
N LYS A 57 -30.50 8.83 4.49
CA LYS A 57 -29.30 9.35 3.84
C LYS A 57 -28.39 8.17 3.49
N VAL A 58 -28.36 7.78 2.21
CA VAL A 58 -27.46 6.73 1.72
C VAL A 58 -26.05 7.29 1.57
N PRO A 59 -25.02 6.68 2.18
CA PRO A 59 -23.62 7.09 1.98
C PRO A 59 -23.20 6.85 0.53
N LEU A 60 -22.53 7.85 -0.07
CA LEU A 60 -22.04 7.74 -1.44
C LEU A 60 -20.75 6.91 -1.51
N ILE A 61 -19.92 7.02 -0.47
CA ILE A 61 -18.58 6.44 -0.43
C ILE A 61 -18.58 5.20 0.47
N LEU A 62 -18.07 4.08 -0.02
CA LEU A 62 -17.74 2.90 0.80
C LEU A 62 -16.23 2.79 0.93
N GLY A 63 -15.74 2.88 2.16
CA GLY A 63 -14.34 2.63 2.50
C GLY A 63 -14.13 1.21 2.99
N ILE A 64 -13.41 0.42 2.21
CA ILE A 64 -12.97 -0.92 2.56
C ILE A 64 -11.52 -0.86 3.06
N TRP A 65 -11.30 -1.24 4.32
CA TRP A 65 -9.96 -1.25 4.92
C TRP A 65 -9.64 -2.55 5.62
N GLY A 66 -8.36 -2.84 5.80
CA GLY A 66 -7.88 -4.09 6.37
C GLY A 66 -6.40 -4.31 6.06
N GLY A 67 -5.83 -5.40 6.54
CA GLY A 67 -4.41 -5.71 6.34
C GLY A 67 -3.98 -5.70 4.86
N LYS A 68 -2.69 -5.40 4.62
CA LYS A 68 -2.07 -5.57 3.29
C LYS A 68 -2.20 -7.03 2.86
N GLY A 69 -2.35 -7.27 1.56
CA GLY A 69 -2.38 -8.62 1.00
C GLY A 69 -3.65 -9.44 1.24
N GLN A 70 -4.68 -8.88 1.89
CA GLN A 70 -5.94 -9.61 2.22
C GLN A 70 -6.94 -9.67 1.06
N GLY A 71 -6.53 -9.35 -0.17
CA GLY A 71 -7.38 -9.47 -1.36
C GLY A 71 -8.48 -8.42 -1.51
N LYS A 72 -8.41 -7.26 -0.84
CA LYS A 72 -9.45 -6.20 -0.89
C LYS A 72 -9.80 -5.77 -2.32
N SER A 73 -8.81 -5.31 -3.09
CA SER A 73 -9.02 -4.83 -4.46
C SER A 73 -9.45 -5.97 -5.40
N PHE A 74 -8.86 -7.16 -5.23
CA PHE A 74 -9.23 -8.35 -6.00
C PHE A 74 -10.69 -8.77 -5.75
N GLN A 75 -11.15 -8.79 -4.50
CA GLN A 75 -12.54 -9.09 -4.18
C GLN A 75 -13.50 -8.05 -4.77
N CYS A 76 -13.13 -6.76 -4.83
CA CYS A 76 -13.92 -5.75 -5.54
C CYS A 76 -14.04 -6.07 -7.02
N GLU A 77 -12.94 -6.40 -7.69
CA GLU A 77 -12.93 -6.75 -9.12
C GLU A 77 -13.84 -7.94 -9.43
N LEU A 78 -13.81 -8.99 -8.60
CA LEU A 78 -14.68 -10.15 -8.76
C LEU A 78 -16.16 -9.79 -8.61
N VAL A 79 -16.51 -8.95 -7.64
CA VAL A 79 -17.89 -8.47 -7.45
C VAL A 79 -18.33 -7.60 -8.63
N PHE A 80 -17.47 -6.70 -9.12
CA PHE A 80 -17.78 -5.87 -10.29
C PHE A 80 -18.00 -6.72 -11.54
N ALA A 81 -17.12 -7.69 -11.80
CA ALA A 81 -17.27 -8.64 -12.90
C ALA A 81 -18.59 -9.41 -12.79
N LYS A 82 -18.96 -9.85 -11.58
CA LYS A 82 -20.22 -10.54 -11.32
C LYS A 82 -21.46 -9.67 -11.54
N MET A 83 -21.36 -8.39 -11.25
CA MET A 83 -22.43 -7.42 -11.53
C MET A 83 -22.42 -6.90 -12.98
N GLY A 84 -21.43 -7.28 -13.81
CA GLY A 84 -21.25 -6.73 -15.15
C GLY A 84 -20.88 -5.24 -15.16
N ILE A 85 -20.26 -4.75 -14.08
CA ILE A 85 -19.85 -3.37 -13.91
C ILE A 85 -18.40 -3.21 -14.36
N ASN A 86 -18.16 -2.25 -15.24
CA ASN A 86 -16.80 -1.79 -15.56
C ASN A 86 -16.52 -0.53 -14.74
N PRO A 87 -15.78 -0.63 -13.62
CA PRO A 87 -15.49 0.53 -12.78
C PRO A 87 -14.51 1.49 -13.46
N ILE A 88 -14.63 2.79 -13.18
CA ILE A 88 -13.57 3.74 -13.48
C ILE A 88 -12.54 3.66 -12.35
N MET A 89 -11.37 3.11 -12.66
CA MET A 89 -10.29 2.87 -11.70
C MET A 89 -9.41 4.11 -11.55
N MET A 90 -8.96 4.39 -10.33
CA MET A 90 -7.98 5.41 -9.99
C MET A 90 -6.97 4.85 -9.00
N SER A 91 -5.68 5.11 -9.21
CA SER A 91 -4.62 4.84 -8.22
C SER A 91 -4.41 6.04 -7.31
N ALA A 92 -4.08 5.80 -6.03
CA ALA A 92 -3.69 6.87 -5.12
C ALA A 92 -2.46 7.67 -5.59
N GLY A 93 -1.55 7.06 -6.35
CA GLY A 93 -0.41 7.78 -6.94
C GLY A 93 -0.82 8.85 -7.95
N GLU A 94 -2.00 8.71 -8.59
CA GLU A 94 -2.54 9.76 -9.48
C GLU A 94 -3.11 10.96 -8.68
N LEU A 95 -3.28 10.81 -7.37
CA LEU A 95 -3.79 11.86 -6.49
C LEU A 95 -2.68 12.75 -5.92
N GLU A 96 -1.44 12.49 -6.32
CA GLU A 96 -0.28 13.33 -6.00
C GLU A 96 0.22 14.02 -7.28
N SER A 97 0.32 15.35 -7.24
CA SER A 97 0.90 16.14 -8.34
C SER A 97 1.69 17.32 -7.80
N GLY A 98 2.72 17.74 -8.55
CA GLY A 98 3.43 18.99 -8.30
C GLY A 98 2.57 20.24 -8.53
N ASN A 99 1.44 20.11 -9.24
CA ASN A 99 0.50 21.19 -9.50
C ASN A 99 -0.68 21.18 -8.52
N ALA A 100 -0.91 22.30 -7.85
CA ALA A 100 -2.04 22.44 -6.93
C ALA A 100 -3.39 22.28 -7.66
N GLY A 101 -4.25 21.41 -7.13
CA GLY A 101 -5.62 21.23 -7.61
C GLY A 101 -5.81 20.32 -8.82
N GLU A 102 -4.73 19.83 -9.43
CA GLU A 102 -4.79 18.79 -10.46
C GLU A 102 -5.43 17.48 -9.94
N PRO A 103 -5.10 16.96 -8.74
CA PRO A 103 -5.75 15.78 -8.17
C PRO A 103 -7.27 15.94 -8.00
N ALA A 104 -7.70 17.13 -7.55
CA ALA A 104 -9.11 17.45 -7.37
C ALA A 104 -9.88 17.48 -8.70
N LYS A 105 -9.26 18.03 -9.76
CA LYS A 105 -9.82 18.02 -11.11
C LYS A 105 -9.94 16.60 -11.65
N LEU A 106 -8.93 15.76 -11.43
CA LEU A 106 -8.91 14.38 -11.90
C LEU A 106 -10.06 13.57 -11.30
N ILE A 107 -10.31 13.67 -9.99
CA ILE A 107 -11.45 12.98 -9.33
C ILE A 107 -12.78 13.38 -9.99
N ARG A 108 -12.98 14.68 -10.23
CA ARG A 108 -14.21 15.18 -10.89
C ARG A 108 -14.36 14.67 -12.32
N GLN A 109 -13.25 14.59 -13.06
CA GLN A 109 -13.24 14.06 -14.42
C GLN A 109 -13.63 12.58 -14.45
N ARG A 110 -12.98 11.75 -13.63
CA ARG A 110 -13.25 10.31 -13.55
C ARG A 110 -14.66 10.02 -13.02
N TYR A 111 -15.15 10.82 -12.08
CA TYR A 111 -16.55 10.74 -11.63
C TYR A 111 -17.54 11.02 -12.76
N ARG A 112 -17.29 12.06 -13.58
CA ARG A 112 -18.14 12.37 -14.74
C ARG A 112 -18.10 11.30 -15.81
N GLU A 113 -16.93 10.72 -16.08
CA GLU A 113 -16.79 9.60 -17.01
C GLU A 113 -17.65 8.40 -16.58
N ALA A 114 -17.63 8.05 -15.29
CA ALA A 114 -18.52 7.03 -14.73
C ALA A 114 -20.00 7.44 -14.86
N ALA A 115 -20.33 8.70 -14.60
CA ALA A 115 -21.69 9.22 -14.73
C ALA A 115 -22.20 9.15 -16.18
N ASP A 116 -21.35 9.39 -17.18
CA ASP A 116 -21.69 9.28 -18.60
C ASP A 116 -21.96 7.81 -19.01
N ILE A 117 -21.25 6.84 -18.41
CA ILE A 117 -21.54 5.41 -18.61
C ILE A 117 -22.91 5.06 -18.03
N ILE A 118 -23.24 5.58 -16.83
CA ILE A 118 -24.56 5.40 -16.21
C ILE A 118 -25.66 6.01 -17.07
N LYS A 119 -25.43 7.21 -17.62
CA LYS A 119 -26.37 7.89 -18.52
C LYS A 119 -26.68 7.06 -19.77
N LYS A 120 -25.75 6.20 -20.22
CA LYS A 120 -25.93 5.24 -21.32
C LYS A 120 -26.64 3.94 -20.91
N GLY A 121 -27.14 3.85 -19.68
CA GLY A 121 -27.90 2.70 -19.17
C GLY A 121 -27.06 1.54 -18.64
N LYS A 122 -25.75 1.75 -18.38
CA LYS A 122 -24.88 0.72 -17.79
C LYS A 122 -24.50 1.11 -16.36
N MET A 123 -24.69 0.22 -15.39
CA MET A 123 -24.21 0.45 -14.03
C MET A 123 -22.69 0.67 -14.03
N CYS A 124 -22.25 1.71 -13.34
CA CYS A 124 -20.84 2.07 -13.20
C CYS A 124 -20.57 2.61 -11.80
N CYS A 125 -19.31 2.55 -11.37
CA CYS A 125 -18.86 3.11 -10.11
C CYS A 125 -17.45 3.67 -10.27
N LEU A 126 -17.06 4.55 -9.34
CA LEU A 126 -15.70 5.06 -9.25
C LEU A 126 -14.95 4.28 -8.17
N MET A 127 -13.82 3.66 -8.54
CA MET A 127 -12.99 2.87 -7.62
C MET A 127 -11.65 3.56 -7.42
N ILE A 128 -11.33 3.92 -6.17
CA ILE A 128 -10.05 4.54 -5.79
C ILE A 128 -9.26 3.53 -4.95
N ASN A 129 -8.12 3.08 -5.48
CA ASN A 129 -7.27 2.09 -4.83
C ASN A 129 -6.19 2.73 -3.94
N ASP A 130 -5.95 2.12 -2.79
CA ASP A 130 -4.86 2.43 -1.85
C ASP A 130 -4.81 3.91 -1.42
N LEU A 131 -5.97 4.50 -1.12
CA LEU A 131 -6.10 5.94 -0.80
C LEU A 131 -5.20 6.38 0.37
N ASP A 132 -4.88 5.48 1.31
CA ASP A 132 -3.96 5.77 2.41
C ASP A 132 -2.53 6.08 1.94
N ALA A 133 -2.11 5.55 0.79
CA ALA A 133 -0.80 5.83 0.20
C ALA A 133 -0.70 7.24 -0.39
N GLY A 134 -1.79 7.80 -0.93
CA GLY A 134 -1.80 9.10 -1.62
C GLY A 134 -2.50 10.24 -0.87
N ALA A 135 -3.34 9.94 0.13
CA ALA A 135 -4.08 10.94 0.91
C ALA A 135 -3.95 10.80 2.44
N GLY A 136 -3.20 9.79 2.92
CA GLY A 136 -2.95 9.53 4.34
C GLY A 136 -1.82 10.39 4.94
N ARG A 137 -1.81 10.53 6.28
CA ARG A 137 -0.66 11.12 7.00
C ARG A 137 0.43 10.06 7.19
N MET A 138 1.60 10.25 6.59
CA MET A 138 2.77 9.39 6.81
C MET A 138 3.57 9.88 8.03
N GLY A 139 3.16 9.51 9.24
CA GLY A 139 3.90 9.81 10.48
C GLY A 139 3.65 11.20 11.08
N GLY A 140 4.08 11.39 12.33
CA GLY A 140 3.82 12.59 13.14
C GLY A 140 4.45 13.89 12.63
N THR A 141 5.34 13.81 11.63
CA THR A 141 6.10 14.94 11.07
C THR A 141 5.73 15.33 9.64
N THR A 142 4.93 14.54 8.91
CA THR A 142 4.48 14.95 7.57
C THR A 142 3.28 15.89 7.66
N GLN A 143 3.50 17.15 7.24
CA GLN A 143 2.43 18.12 7.05
C GLN A 143 1.48 17.64 5.94
N TYR A 144 0.18 17.86 6.09
CA TYR A 144 -0.76 17.71 4.98
C TYR A 144 -0.27 18.53 3.79
N THR A 145 -0.04 17.88 2.65
CA THR A 145 0.11 18.60 1.41
C THR A 145 -1.21 19.33 1.11
N VAL A 146 -1.15 20.51 0.48
CA VAL A 146 -2.33 21.25 0.04
C VAL A 146 -3.24 20.35 -0.82
N ASN A 147 -2.64 19.45 -1.59
CA ASN A 147 -3.33 18.46 -2.41
C ASN A 147 -4.23 17.51 -1.59
N ASN A 148 -3.77 17.00 -0.44
CA ASN A 148 -4.58 16.12 0.40
C ASN A 148 -5.80 16.84 0.98
N GLN A 149 -5.69 18.13 1.29
CA GLN A 149 -6.84 18.92 1.72
C GLN A 149 -7.84 19.09 0.57
N MET A 150 -7.35 19.37 -0.65
CA MET A 150 -8.19 19.56 -1.84
C MET A 150 -8.88 18.27 -2.29
N VAL A 151 -8.21 17.11 -2.22
CA VAL A 151 -8.79 15.80 -2.50
C VAL A 151 -9.93 15.51 -1.53
N ASN A 152 -9.67 15.66 -0.22
CA ASN A 152 -10.70 15.42 0.79
C ASN A 152 -11.88 16.39 0.66
N ALA A 153 -11.63 17.67 0.40
CA ALA A 153 -12.68 18.67 0.18
C ALA A 153 -13.52 18.35 -1.07
N THR A 154 -12.88 17.86 -2.14
CA THR A 154 -13.56 17.47 -3.37
C THR A 154 -14.47 16.27 -3.15
N LEU A 155 -13.99 15.24 -2.43
CA LEU A 155 -14.80 14.07 -2.07
C LEU A 155 -16.00 14.46 -1.20
N MET A 156 -15.84 15.40 -0.27
CA MET A 156 -16.98 15.92 0.52
C MET A 156 -18.01 16.61 -0.36
N ASN A 157 -17.56 17.51 -1.25
CA ASN A 157 -18.45 18.25 -2.13
C ASN A 157 -19.26 17.32 -3.05
N ILE A 158 -18.60 16.29 -3.60
CA ILE A 158 -19.27 15.26 -4.41
C ILE A 158 -20.24 14.43 -3.56
N ALA A 159 -19.88 14.06 -2.34
CA ALA A 159 -20.75 13.29 -1.47
C ALA A 159 -22.00 14.06 -1.01
N ASP A 160 -21.91 15.37 -0.84
CA ASP A 160 -23.06 16.22 -0.51
C ASP A 160 -23.99 16.44 -1.71
N ASN A 161 -23.43 16.64 -2.90
CA ASN A 161 -24.19 16.93 -4.11
C ASN A 161 -23.77 16.01 -5.29
N PRO A 162 -24.13 14.72 -5.26
CA PRO A 162 -23.64 13.73 -6.23
C PRO A 162 -24.12 13.98 -7.66
N THR A 163 -25.23 14.70 -7.83
CA THR A 163 -25.80 15.05 -9.15
C THR A 163 -25.23 16.35 -9.72
N CYS A 164 -24.49 17.13 -8.94
CA CYS A 164 -23.96 18.43 -9.36
C CYS A 164 -22.42 18.45 -9.28
N VAL A 165 -21.79 17.71 -10.20
CA VAL A 165 -20.33 17.62 -10.28
C VAL A 165 -19.84 18.35 -11.53
N GLN A 166 -19.37 19.58 -11.34
CA GLN A 166 -18.84 20.42 -12.41
C GLN A 166 -17.32 20.34 -12.51
N LEU A 167 -16.79 20.61 -13.72
CA LEU A 167 -15.36 20.75 -13.97
C LEU A 167 -14.99 22.24 -13.95
N PRO A 168 -13.79 22.61 -13.47
CA PRO A 168 -13.33 24.00 -13.48
C PRO A 168 -13.44 24.60 -14.88
N GLY A 169 -14.13 25.73 -15.02
CA GLY A 169 -14.34 26.42 -16.29
C GLY A 169 -15.52 25.91 -17.14
N MET A 170 -16.23 24.85 -16.72
CA MET A 170 -17.43 24.36 -17.40
C MET A 170 -18.63 24.38 -16.44
N TYR A 171 -19.39 25.48 -16.51
CA TYR A 171 -20.58 25.71 -15.69
C TYR A 171 -21.87 25.38 -16.46
N ASN A 172 -22.06 24.10 -16.78
CA ASN A 172 -23.31 23.63 -17.37
C ASN A 172 -24.28 23.23 -16.24
N LYS A 173 -25.57 23.53 -16.44
CA LYS A 173 -26.66 23.19 -15.49
C LYS A 173 -27.19 21.75 -15.66
N GLU A 174 -26.48 20.88 -16.38
CA GLU A 174 -26.92 19.50 -16.54
C GLU A 174 -26.69 18.72 -15.24
N GLU A 175 -27.73 18.00 -14.81
CA GLU A 175 -27.62 17.05 -13.71
C GLU A 175 -26.91 15.78 -14.17
N ASN A 176 -25.91 15.37 -13.40
CA ASN A 176 -25.21 14.11 -13.59
C ASN A 176 -25.95 12.99 -12.84
N PRO A 177 -25.94 11.75 -13.36
CA PRO A 177 -26.29 10.59 -12.57
C PRO A 177 -25.44 10.47 -11.29
N ARG A 178 -26.04 9.97 -10.22
CA ARG A 178 -25.33 9.62 -8.97
C ARG A 178 -24.42 8.42 -9.23
N VAL A 179 -23.13 8.53 -8.89
CA VAL A 179 -22.13 7.46 -9.05
C VAL A 179 -21.66 7.00 -7.67
N PRO A 180 -21.83 5.71 -7.29
CA PRO A 180 -21.25 5.19 -6.06
C PRO A 180 -19.71 5.21 -6.13
N ILE A 181 -19.07 5.57 -5.02
CA ILE A 181 -17.61 5.60 -4.90
C ILE A 181 -17.18 4.49 -3.95
N ILE A 182 -16.18 3.70 -4.36
CA ILE A 182 -15.57 2.65 -3.55
C ILE A 182 -14.10 3.00 -3.38
N VAL A 183 -13.62 2.90 -2.14
CA VAL A 183 -12.27 3.26 -1.75
C VAL A 183 -11.65 2.10 -1.00
N THR A 184 -10.44 1.69 -1.37
CA THR A 184 -9.64 0.73 -0.60
C THR A 184 -8.46 1.42 0.08
N GLY A 185 -8.03 0.88 1.21
CA GLY A 185 -6.81 1.29 1.90
C GLY A 185 -6.42 0.31 3.01
N ASN A 186 -5.28 0.52 3.64
CA ASN A 186 -4.84 -0.34 4.74
C ASN A 186 -5.33 0.17 6.10
N ASP A 187 -5.23 1.48 6.33
CA ASP A 187 -5.72 2.09 7.54
C ASP A 187 -6.43 3.42 7.27
N PHE A 188 -7.67 3.51 7.76
CA PHE A 188 -8.52 4.68 7.67
C PHE A 188 -8.62 5.44 9.00
N SER A 189 -7.75 5.15 9.97
CA SER A 189 -7.59 5.92 11.20
C SER A 189 -7.09 7.34 10.91
N THR A 190 -6.22 7.48 9.89
CA THR A 190 -5.60 8.74 9.46
C THR A 190 -6.45 9.54 8.46
N LEU A 191 -7.53 8.95 7.94
CA LEU A 191 -8.45 9.64 7.03
C LEU A 191 -9.17 10.79 7.73
N TYR A 192 -9.43 11.83 6.95
CA TYR A 192 -9.99 13.08 7.44
C TYR A 192 -11.40 12.87 8.04
N ALA A 193 -11.51 13.11 9.35
CA ALA A 193 -12.71 12.82 10.15
C ALA A 193 -14.04 13.36 9.61
N PRO A 194 -14.13 14.53 8.93
CA PRO A 194 -15.40 15.03 8.42
C PRO A 194 -15.98 14.24 7.22
N LEU A 195 -15.20 13.40 6.52
CA LEU A 195 -15.75 12.49 5.51
C LEU A 195 -16.62 11.39 6.17
N ILE A 196 -16.26 10.99 7.38
CA ILE A 196 -16.86 9.86 8.08
C ILE A 196 -18.03 10.33 8.97
N ARG A 197 -17.88 11.46 9.64
CA ARG A 197 -18.84 11.94 10.66
C ARG A 197 -20.20 12.38 10.12
N ASP A 198 -20.28 12.76 8.83
CA ASP A 198 -21.50 13.32 8.25
C ASP A 198 -22.37 12.31 7.48
N GLY A 199 -22.06 11.01 7.58
CA GLY A 199 -22.79 9.95 6.86
C GLY A 199 -22.54 9.94 5.34
N ARG A 200 -21.46 10.60 4.89
CA ARG A 200 -21.00 10.63 3.48
C ARG A 200 -20.28 9.34 3.09
N MET A 201 -19.53 8.78 4.05
CA MET A 201 -18.71 7.59 3.90
C MET A 201 -19.06 6.52 4.93
N GLU A 202 -19.24 5.30 4.48
CA GLU A 202 -19.39 4.11 5.32
C GLU A 202 -18.04 3.38 5.43
N LYS A 203 -17.65 2.94 6.63
CA LYS A 203 -16.43 2.14 6.82
C LYS A 203 -16.76 0.67 6.96
N PHE A 204 -16.06 -0.16 6.20
CA PHE A 204 -16.13 -1.61 6.26
C PHE A 204 -14.74 -2.18 6.53
N TYR A 205 -14.56 -2.83 7.68
CA TYR A 205 -13.33 -3.52 8.00
C TYR A 205 -13.37 -4.94 7.44
N TRP A 206 -12.46 -5.23 6.52
CA TRP A 206 -12.30 -6.53 5.89
C TRP A 206 -11.16 -7.31 6.55
N ALA A 207 -11.55 -8.38 7.25
CA ALA A 207 -10.66 -9.43 7.69
C ALA A 207 -11.22 -10.78 7.19
N PRO A 208 -10.51 -11.49 6.30
CA PRO A 208 -10.98 -12.77 5.79
C PRO A 208 -10.99 -13.82 6.90
N THR A 209 -12.03 -14.63 6.93
CA THR A 209 -12.11 -15.80 7.80
C THR A 209 -11.22 -16.93 7.29
N ARG A 210 -11.05 -17.99 8.09
CA ARG A 210 -10.36 -19.21 7.62
C ARG A 210 -11.01 -19.78 6.36
N GLU A 211 -12.34 -19.81 6.31
CA GLU A 211 -13.07 -20.31 5.14
C GLU A 211 -12.86 -19.42 3.92
N ASP A 212 -12.85 -18.10 4.09
CA ASP A 212 -12.57 -17.17 2.99
C ASP A 212 -11.15 -17.37 2.44
N ARG A 213 -10.16 -17.57 3.32
CA ARG A 213 -8.77 -17.85 2.91
C ARG A 213 -8.70 -19.13 2.09
N ILE A 214 -9.35 -20.20 2.54
CA ILE A 214 -9.40 -21.48 1.82
C ILE A 214 -10.09 -21.29 0.46
N GLY A 215 -11.25 -20.63 0.43
CA GLY A 215 -12.00 -20.37 -0.80
C GLY A 215 -11.18 -19.60 -1.82
N VAL A 216 -10.50 -18.52 -1.40
CA VAL A 216 -9.62 -17.76 -2.31
C VAL A 216 -8.43 -18.59 -2.77
N CYS A 217 -7.81 -19.39 -1.89
CA CYS A 217 -6.71 -20.28 -2.26
C CYS A 217 -7.13 -21.34 -3.28
N LYS A 218 -8.34 -21.91 -3.14
CA LYS A 218 -8.92 -22.81 -4.16
C LYS A 218 -9.03 -22.13 -5.52
N GLY A 219 -9.45 -20.86 -5.54
CA GLY A 219 -9.45 -20.05 -6.77
C GLY A 219 -8.07 -19.85 -7.39
N ILE A 220 -7.03 -19.62 -6.56
CA ILE A 220 -5.65 -19.43 -7.02
C ILE A 220 -5.10 -20.71 -7.67
N PHE A 221 -5.33 -21.87 -7.07
CA PHE A 221 -4.80 -23.16 -7.53
C PHE A 221 -5.76 -23.93 -8.44
N ARG A 222 -6.87 -23.32 -8.89
CA ARG A 222 -7.95 -24.00 -9.64
C ARG A 222 -7.44 -24.70 -10.91
N ASN A 223 -6.47 -24.10 -11.58
CA ASN A 223 -5.93 -24.62 -12.83
C ASN A 223 -4.86 -25.68 -12.58
N ASP A 224 -4.33 -25.79 -11.36
CA ASP A 224 -3.15 -26.60 -11.05
C ASP A 224 -3.50 -28.02 -10.55
N ASN A 225 -4.79 -28.38 -10.54
CA ASN A 225 -5.33 -29.69 -10.17
C ASN A 225 -4.86 -30.19 -8.78
N VAL A 226 -4.74 -29.26 -7.82
CA VAL A 226 -4.39 -29.56 -6.43
C VAL A 226 -5.66 -30.03 -5.70
N ALA A 227 -5.53 -31.09 -4.89
CA ALA A 227 -6.65 -31.60 -4.10
C ALA A 227 -7.10 -30.56 -3.06
N ASP A 228 -8.42 -30.45 -2.87
CA ASP A 228 -9.00 -29.51 -1.90
C ASP A 228 -8.45 -29.69 -0.48
N ASP A 229 -8.24 -30.94 -0.05
CA ASP A 229 -7.66 -31.26 1.25
C ASP A 229 -6.23 -30.76 1.42
N ASP A 230 -5.45 -30.74 0.33
CA ASP A 230 -4.07 -30.24 0.35
C ASP A 230 -4.05 -28.71 0.42
N ILE A 231 -5.01 -28.04 -0.22
CA ILE A 231 -5.19 -26.59 -0.10
C ILE A 231 -5.56 -26.21 1.34
N VAL A 232 -6.45 -26.99 1.98
CA VAL A 232 -6.81 -26.78 3.39
C VAL A 232 -5.58 -26.93 4.28
N LYS A 233 -4.81 -28.01 4.12
CA LYS A 233 -3.56 -28.23 4.86
C LYS A 233 -2.56 -27.09 4.64
N LEU A 234 -2.42 -26.61 3.40
CA LEU A 234 -1.51 -25.52 3.06
C LEU A 234 -1.87 -24.22 3.79
N VAL A 235 -3.16 -23.86 3.80
CA VAL A 235 -3.65 -22.66 4.50
C VAL A 235 -3.47 -22.79 6.02
N ASP A 236 -3.71 -23.98 6.58
CA ASP A 236 -3.55 -24.26 8.00
C ASP A 236 -2.08 -24.26 8.45
N THR A 237 -1.15 -24.65 7.56
CA THR A 237 0.29 -24.62 7.82
C THR A 237 0.83 -23.19 7.91
N PHE A 238 0.22 -22.25 7.18
CA PHE A 238 0.63 -20.84 7.13
C PHE A 238 -0.49 -19.90 7.63
N PRO A 239 -0.89 -19.96 8.92
CA PRO A 239 -2.07 -19.26 9.42
C PRO A 239 -1.91 -17.72 9.46
N GLY A 240 -0.68 -17.22 9.62
CA GLY A 240 -0.38 -15.78 9.69
C GLY A 240 -0.13 -15.11 8.34
N GLN A 241 -0.13 -15.88 7.25
CA GLN A 241 0.16 -15.36 5.91
C GLN A 241 -1.09 -14.80 5.24
N SER A 242 -0.93 -13.67 4.55
CA SER A 242 -1.97 -13.03 3.74
C SER A 242 -2.29 -13.82 2.46
N ILE A 243 -3.34 -13.44 1.73
CA ILE A 243 -3.76 -14.15 0.52
C ILE A 243 -2.72 -14.02 -0.60
N ASP A 244 -2.09 -12.86 -0.70
CA ASP A 244 -0.99 -12.59 -1.65
C ASP A 244 0.19 -13.58 -1.53
N PHE A 245 0.46 -14.11 -0.33
CA PHE A 245 1.46 -15.14 -0.10
C PHE A 245 1.21 -16.38 -0.94
N PHE A 246 -0.03 -16.85 -1.07
CA PHE A 246 -0.35 -18.04 -1.86
C PHE A 246 -0.25 -17.78 -3.37
N GLY A 247 -0.55 -16.55 -3.81
CA GLY A 247 -0.29 -16.11 -5.18
C GLY A 247 1.21 -16.06 -5.49
N ALA A 248 2.01 -15.52 -4.57
CA ALA A 248 3.47 -15.50 -4.67
C ALA A 248 4.06 -16.92 -4.64
N LEU A 249 3.54 -17.80 -3.79
CA LEU A 249 3.92 -19.20 -3.71
C LEU A 249 3.72 -19.90 -5.07
N ARG A 250 2.54 -19.74 -5.66
CA ARG A 250 2.25 -20.27 -6.99
C ARG A 250 3.23 -19.73 -8.02
N ALA A 251 3.45 -18.41 -8.04
CA ALA A 251 4.38 -17.77 -8.97
C ALA A 251 5.83 -18.30 -8.83
N ARG A 252 6.31 -18.49 -7.59
CA ARG A 252 7.66 -19.05 -7.34
C ARG A 252 7.87 -20.43 -7.95
N VAL A 253 6.84 -21.27 -7.97
CA VAL A 253 6.92 -22.59 -8.61
C VAL A 253 7.08 -22.46 -10.12
N TYR A 254 6.39 -21.51 -10.76
CA TYR A 254 6.57 -21.22 -12.18
C TYR A 254 7.95 -20.60 -12.46
N ASP A 255 8.43 -19.71 -11.60
CA ASP A 255 9.75 -19.08 -11.73
C ASP A 255 10.89 -20.11 -11.77
N ASP A 256 10.80 -21.17 -10.96
CA ASP A 256 11.79 -22.26 -10.95
C ASP A 256 11.83 -23.02 -12.28
N GLU A 257 10.66 -23.30 -12.86
CA GLU A 257 10.59 -23.97 -14.16
C GLU A 257 11.08 -23.08 -15.31
N VAL A 258 10.76 -21.79 -15.28
CA VAL A 258 11.32 -20.80 -16.22
C VAL A 258 12.84 -20.72 -16.05
N ARG A 259 13.35 -20.80 -14.82
CA ARG A 259 14.80 -20.83 -14.55
C ARG A 259 15.47 -22.06 -15.17
N LYS A 260 14.85 -23.24 -15.07
CA LYS A 260 15.36 -24.47 -15.74
C LYS A 260 15.41 -24.30 -17.25
N TRP A 261 14.38 -23.69 -17.84
CA TRP A 261 14.35 -23.39 -19.27
C TRP A 261 15.45 -22.39 -19.67
N ILE A 262 15.65 -21.33 -18.90
CA ILE A 262 16.73 -20.36 -19.10
C ILE A 262 18.10 -21.05 -19.08
N SER A 263 18.34 -21.95 -18.11
CA SER A 263 19.58 -22.72 -18.03
C SER A 263 19.78 -23.65 -19.23
N GLY A 264 18.70 -24.21 -19.79
CA GLY A 264 18.75 -25.07 -20.97
C GLY A 264 19.02 -24.32 -22.27
N VAL A 265 18.39 -23.16 -22.48
CA VAL A 265 18.58 -22.34 -23.70
C VAL A 265 19.89 -21.55 -23.67
N GLY A 266 20.34 -21.15 -22.49
CA GLY A 266 21.51 -20.31 -22.29
C GLY A 266 21.15 -18.81 -22.28
N VAL A 267 21.74 -18.06 -21.35
CA VAL A 267 21.39 -16.65 -21.10
C VAL A 267 21.61 -15.76 -22.34
N GLY A 268 22.65 -16.04 -23.14
CA GLY A 268 22.97 -15.24 -24.33
C GLY A 268 22.01 -15.40 -25.52
N SER A 269 21.20 -16.45 -25.53
CA SER A 269 20.29 -16.81 -26.63
C SER A 269 18.83 -16.46 -26.37
N ILE A 270 18.45 -16.15 -25.11
CA ILE A 270 17.07 -15.87 -24.70
C ILE A 270 16.41 -14.81 -25.60
N GLY A 271 17.07 -13.67 -25.82
CA GLY A 271 16.51 -12.58 -26.63
C GLY A 271 16.25 -12.98 -28.08
N LYS A 272 17.08 -13.85 -28.65
CA LYS A 272 16.88 -14.41 -29.99
C LYS A 272 15.73 -15.42 -30.02
N SER A 273 15.61 -16.24 -28.98
CA SER A 273 14.58 -17.28 -28.88
C SER A 273 13.19 -16.75 -28.53
N LEU A 274 13.08 -15.66 -27.76
CA LEU A 274 11.78 -15.12 -27.31
C LEU A 274 11.28 -13.93 -28.13
N VAL A 275 12.17 -13.01 -28.52
CA VAL A 275 11.76 -11.72 -29.13
C VAL A 275 12.05 -11.71 -30.62
N ASN A 276 13.25 -12.13 -31.01
CA ASN A 276 13.68 -12.10 -32.41
C ASN A 276 13.54 -13.47 -33.09
N SER A 277 12.58 -14.28 -32.64
CA SER A 277 12.25 -15.58 -33.23
C SER A 277 11.11 -15.45 -34.23
N LYS A 278 11.17 -16.21 -35.32
CA LYS A 278 10.03 -16.40 -36.24
C LYS A 278 9.10 -17.53 -35.78
N GLU A 279 9.53 -18.31 -34.78
CA GLU A 279 8.75 -19.37 -34.17
C GLU A 279 7.87 -18.78 -33.05
N ALA A 280 6.77 -19.47 -32.75
CA ALA A 280 5.90 -19.08 -31.66
C ALA A 280 6.66 -19.15 -30.32
N ALA A 281 6.28 -18.28 -29.38
CA ALA A 281 6.87 -18.28 -28.05
C ALA A 281 6.75 -19.69 -27.42
N PRO A 282 7.80 -20.17 -26.73
CA PRO A 282 7.82 -21.51 -26.17
C PRO A 282 6.63 -21.69 -25.23
N THR A 283 5.82 -22.71 -25.50
CA THR A 283 4.66 -23.04 -24.69
C THR A 283 5.14 -23.84 -23.48
N PHE A 284 4.80 -23.37 -22.28
CA PHE A 284 5.25 -24.01 -21.04
C PHE A 284 4.25 -25.07 -20.59
N GLU A 285 4.72 -26.27 -20.27
CA GLU A 285 3.88 -27.26 -19.59
C GLU A 285 3.67 -26.85 -18.14
N GLN A 286 2.43 -26.92 -17.68
CA GLN A 286 2.08 -26.52 -16.33
C GLN A 286 2.82 -27.37 -15.29
N PRO A 287 3.54 -26.75 -14.32
CA PRO A 287 4.23 -27.51 -13.29
C PRO A 287 3.25 -28.27 -12.41
N ARG A 288 3.66 -29.48 -12.00
CA ARG A 288 2.94 -30.25 -10.99
C ARG A 288 3.12 -29.58 -9.62
N MET A 289 2.00 -29.11 -9.05
CA MET A 289 1.95 -28.50 -7.72
C MET A 289 1.77 -29.57 -6.64
N THR A 290 2.81 -30.34 -6.34
CA THR A 290 2.76 -31.32 -5.25
C THR A 290 2.79 -30.62 -3.89
N MET A 291 2.19 -31.23 -2.87
CA MET A 291 2.16 -30.66 -1.52
C MET A 291 3.57 -30.44 -0.95
N GLU A 292 4.50 -31.37 -1.21
CA GLU A 292 5.91 -31.24 -0.81
C GLU A 292 6.56 -29.97 -1.39
N LYS A 293 6.37 -29.73 -2.70
CA LYS A 293 6.89 -28.55 -3.39
C LYS A 293 6.27 -27.28 -2.81
N LEU A 294 4.96 -27.26 -2.59
CA LEU A 294 4.25 -26.10 -2.01
C LEU A 294 4.71 -25.79 -0.59
N LEU A 295 4.97 -26.80 0.24
CA LEU A 295 5.50 -26.62 1.59
C LEU A 295 6.95 -26.12 1.58
N GLU A 296 7.79 -26.67 0.72
CA GLU A 296 9.19 -26.25 0.56
C GLU A 296 9.28 -24.77 0.18
N TYR A 297 8.60 -24.36 -0.91
CA TYR A 297 8.58 -22.97 -1.34
C TYR A 297 7.87 -22.06 -0.32
N GLY A 298 6.83 -22.55 0.35
CA GLY A 298 6.15 -21.80 1.39
C GLY A 298 7.09 -21.44 2.54
N ASN A 299 7.84 -22.42 3.05
CA ASN A 299 8.84 -22.20 4.09
C ASN A 299 9.98 -21.29 3.62
N MET A 300 10.43 -21.43 2.37
CA MET A 300 11.46 -20.57 1.80
C MET A 300 11.01 -19.10 1.78
N ILE A 301 9.79 -18.81 1.32
CA ILE A 301 9.25 -17.44 1.30
C ILE A 301 9.10 -16.89 2.72
N VAL A 302 8.66 -17.70 3.68
CA VAL A 302 8.57 -17.29 5.09
C VAL A 302 9.95 -16.91 5.63
N GLN A 303 10.97 -17.72 5.37
CA GLN A 303 12.35 -17.42 5.77
C GLN A 303 12.87 -16.14 5.11
N GLU A 304 12.60 -15.92 3.81
CA GLU A 304 12.93 -14.67 3.12
C GLU A 304 12.25 -13.46 3.81
N GLN A 305 10.97 -13.55 4.14
CA GLN A 305 10.23 -12.49 4.83
C GLN A 305 10.82 -12.21 6.23
N GLU A 306 11.16 -13.25 6.99
CA GLU A 306 11.80 -13.10 8.30
C GLU A 306 13.18 -12.45 8.19
N ASN A 307 13.97 -12.82 7.19
CA ASN A 307 15.28 -12.23 6.94
C ASN A 307 15.18 -10.75 6.61
N VAL A 308 14.24 -10.35 5.73
CA VAL A 308 14.01 -8.92 5.43
C VAL A 308 13.62 -8.15 6.69
N LYS A 309 12.71 -8.70 7.51
CA LYS A 309 12.32 -8.08 8.78
C LYS A 309 13.50 -7.94 9.74
N ARG A 310 14.37 -8.95 9.84
CA ARG A 310 15.59 -8.91 10.68
C ARG A 310 16.57 -7.84 10.19
N VAL A 311 16.81 -7.75 8.89
CA VAL A 311 17.70 -6.74 8.30
C VAL A 311 17.14 -5.33 8.55
N GLN A 312 15.86 -5.09 8.27
CA GLN A 312 15.22 -3.80 8.53
C GLN A 312 15.26 -3.40 10.01
N LEU A 313 15.07 -4.37 10.91
CA LEU A 313 15.15 -4.14 12.34
C LEU A 313 16.59 -3.80 12.76
N ALA A 314 17.59 -4.53 12.24
CA ALA A 314 19.00 -4.25 12.50
C ALA A 314 19.39 -2.86 11.97
N ASP A 315 19.01 -2.50 10.75
CA ASP A 315 19.24 -1.17 10.18
C ASP A 315 18.60 -0.07 11.02
N LYS A 316 17.38 -0.31 11.54
CA LYS A 316 16.71 0.63 12.43
C LYS A 316 17.47 0.81 13.75
N TYR A 317 17.93 -0.26 14.39
CA TYR A 317 18.76 -0.16 15.59
C TYR A 317 20.11 0.51 15.33
N LEU A 318 20.77 0.20 14.20
CA LEU A 318 22.05 0.82 13.84
C LEU A 318 21.90 2.30 13.51
N SER A 319 20.82 2.70 12.86
CA SER A 319 20.52 4.12 12.57
C SER A 319 20.12 4.90 13.83
N GLU A 320 19.35 4.29 14.73
CA GLU A 320 19.04 4.88 16.04
C GLU A 320 20.30 4.94 16.93
N ALA A 321 21.20 3.96 16.88
CA ALA A 321 22.48 3.97 17.59
C ALA A 321 23.49 4.98 16.97
N ALA A 322 23.56 5.07 15.64
CA ALA A 322 24.41 6.04 14.94
C ALA A 322 23.95 7.50 15.18
N LEU A 323 22.65 7.73 15.38
CA LEU A 323 22.12 9.02 15.82
C LEU A 323 22.21 9.22 17.34
N GLY A 324 22.25 8.11 18.10
CA GLY A 324 22.21 8.08 19.56
C GLY A 324 23.55 8.27 20.26
N GLU A 325 24.68 7.94 19.64
CA GLU A 325 26.01 8.07 20.30
C GLU A 325 26.92 9.12 19.67
N ALA A 326 26.76 9.45 18.38
CA ALA A 326 27.64 10.42 17.72
C ALA A 326 27.44 11.87 18.21
N ASN A 327 26.24 12.20 18.72
CA ASN A 327 25.95 13.53 19.26
C ASN A 327 26.02 13.58 20.79
N GLU A 328 25.66 12.52 21.52
CA GLU A 328 25.71 12.54 22.99
C GLU A 328 27.15 12.58 23.51
N ASP A 329 28.08 11.82 22.91
CA ASP A 329 29.50 11.88 23.30
C ASP A 329 30.15 13.20 22.89
N ALA A 330 29.77 13.78 21.75
CA ALA A 330 30.27 15.09 21.31
C ALA A 330 29.71 16.27 22.14
N ILE A 331 28.49 16.13 22.68
CA ILE A 331 27.84 17.09 23.57
C ILE A 331 28.37 16.96 25.01
N GLN A 332 28.61 15.74 25.50
CA GLN A 332 29.19 15.51 26.83
C GLN A 332 30.69 15.85 26.91
N SER A 333 31.45 15.67 25.82
CA SER A 333 32.86 16.07 25.74
C SER A 333 33.08 17.55 25.35
N GLY A 334 32.00 18.30 25.09
CA GLY A 334 32.05 19.73 24.81
C GLY A 334 32.64 20.12 23.44
N ASN A 335 32.83 19.15 22.53
CA ASN A 335 33.49 19.36 21.24
C ASN A 335 32.54 19.47 20.04
N PHE A 336 31.26 19.83 20.25
CA PHE A 336 30.35 20.16 19.15
C PHE A 336 30.69 21.54 18.55
N TYR A 337 31.69 21.57 17.67
CA TYR A 337 32.10 22.77 16.93
C TYR A 337 31.15 23.06 15.77
N GLY A 338 30.07 23.77 16.06
CA GLY A 338 29.19 24.38 15.06
C GLY A 338 28.86 25.82 15.43
N LYS A 339 29.65 26.76 14.89
CA LYS A 339 29.53 28.24 14.97
C LYS A 339 30.34 28.95 16.07
N ALA A 340 31.66 28.92 15.93
CA ALA A 340 32.51 30.06 16.30
C ALA A 340 33.78 30.09 15.43
N ALA A 341 33.62 29.93 14.11
CA ALA A 341 34.66 30.30 13.16
C ALA A 341 34.64 31.82 12.98
N GLN A 342 34.93 32.56 14.05
CA GLN A 342 35.34 33.95 13.99
C GLN A 342 36.04 34.28 15.30
N GLN A 343 37.27 34.75 15.14
CA GLN A 343 38.17 35.33 16.15
C GLN A 343 38.92 34.32 17.01
N MET A 344 40.23 34.20 16.76
CA MET A 344 41.30 34.61 17.66
C MET A 344 42.62 34.14 17.03
N ASN A 345 43.44 35.08 16.56
CA ASN A 345 44.79 34.79 16.09
C ASN A 345 45.64 34.45 17.32
N VAL A 346 45.64 33.19 17.75
CA VAL A 346 46.46 32.71 18.87
C VAL A 346 47.90 32.63 18.35
N PRO A 347 48.84 33.42 18.87
CA PRO A 347 50.23 33.33 18.45
C PRO A 347 50.76 31.95 18.81
N VAL A 348 51.22 31.20 17.80
CA VAL A 348 51.89 29.91 18.01
C VAL A 348 53.23 30.21 18.70
N PRO A 349 53.55 29.58 19.83
CA PRO A 349 54.86 29.75 20.45
C PRO A 349 55.94 29.22 19.50
N GLU A 350 56.84 30.10 19.06
CA GLU A 350 57.98 29.75 18.21
C GLU A 350 59.24 29.62 19.08
N GLY A 351 60.05 28.61 18.80
CA GLY A 351 61.26 28.27 19.55
C GLY A 351 61.85 26.95 19.06
N CYS A 352 63.03 26.55 19.56
CA CYS A 352 63.68 25.33 19.08
C CYS A 352 62.86 24.07 19.39
N THR A 353 62.40 23.37 18.35
CA THR A 353 61.56 22.15 18.47
C THR A 353 62.36 20.84 18.41
N ASP A 354 63.68 20.89 18.24
CA ASP A 354 64.54 19.71 18.19
C ASP A 354 64.98 19.27 19.61
N PRO A 355 64.58 18.09 20.11
CA PRO A 355 64.96 17.59 21.43
C PRO A 355 66.46 17.37 21.65
N THR A 356 67.25 17.37 20.58
CA THR A 356 68.71 17.16 20.63
C THR A 356 69.51 18.45 20.73
N ALA A 357 68.86 19.62 20.58
CA ALA A 357 69.48 20.92 20.80
C ALA A 357 69.53 21.26 22.30
N GLU A 358 70.54 22.03 22.73
CA GLU A 358 70.69 22.42 24.14
C GLU A 358 69.56 23.34 24.61
N ASN A 359 68.99 24.12 23.71
CA ASN A 359 67.92 25.07 23.97
C ASN A 359 66.54 24.58 23.51
N PHE A 360 66.33 23.26 23.47
CA PHE A 360 65.02 22.68 23.16
C PHE A 360 63.91 23.20 24.09
N ASP A 361 62.86 23.78 23.50
CA ASP A 361 61.66 24.20 24.22
C ASP A 361 60.49 23.23 23.91
N PRO A 362 60.04 22.42 24.87
CA PRO A 362 58.95 21.46 24.65
C PRO A 362 57.58 22.12 24.45
N THR A 363 57.46 23.44 24.63
CA THR A 363 56.23 24.21 24.42
C THR A 363 56.18 24.89 23.06
N ALA A 364 57.31 24.98 22.34
CA ALA A 364 57.35 25.50 20.99
C ALA A 364 56.63 24.55 20.02
N ARG A 365 55.74 25.11 19.19
CA ARG A 365 55.00 24.35 18.17
C ARG A 365 55.41 24.68 16.74
N SER A 366 56.29 25.67 16.56
CA SER A 366 56.95 25.98 15.29
C SER A 366 58.42 26.28 15.58
N ASP A 367 59.31 25.69 14.80
CA ASP A 367 60.75 25.95 14.91
C ASP A 367 61.09 27.34 14.38
N ASP A 368 61.72 28.17 15.20
CA ASP A 368 62.20 29.51 14.80
C ASP A 368 63.64 29.47 14.24
N GLY A 369 64.26 28.29 14.21
CA GLY A 369 65.63 28.10 13.74
C GLY A 369 66.70 28.53 14.74
N SER A 370 66.32 28.78 16.01
CA SER A 370 67.24 29.17 17.08
C SER A 370 68.00 27.98 17.71
N CYS A 371 67.79 26.74 17.25
CA CYS A 371 68.41 25.54 17.82
C CYS A 371 69.94 25.61 17.84
N GLN A 372 70.53 25.47 19.02
CA GLN A 372 71.96 25.43 19.25
C GLN A 372 72.41 24.01 19.58
N TYR A 373 73.43 23.56 18.85
CA TYR A 373 74.06 22.27 19.05
C TYR A 373 75.54 22.51 19.35
N THR A 374 76.01 22.01 20.48
CA THR A 374 77.45 21.86 20.73
C THR A 374 78.00 20.72 19.87
N LEU A 375 79.01 21.02 19.06
CA LEU A 375 79.77 20.04 18.28
C LEU A 375 80.63 19.12 19.16
#